data_AF-A0A1V3XWC3-F1
#
_entry.id   AF-A0A1V3XWC3-F1
#
_cell.length_a   1.000
_cell.length_b   1.000
_cell.length_c   1.000
_cell.angle_alpha   90.00
_cell.angle_beta   90.00
_cell.angle_gamma   90.00
#
_symmetry.space_group_name_H-M   'P 1'
#
loop_
_entity.id
_entity.type
_entity.pdbx_description
1 polymer ?
#
loop_
_entity_poly.entity_id
_entity_poly.type
_entity_poly.pdbx_seq_one_letter_code
_entity_poly.pdbx_strand_id
1 'polypeptide(L)'
;MRVGDTWHPVLNLASARLIAASDANPRRVRETELRHTKRGPLLGIPGAPQLIGPSLTAAESRWTVCDTDRGEATTVLVGPVAESSVRRLAAEQTLLVTVGSGTPAFLLFDGRRAVVDLADSAVLRALRLEGRTPRVVSQSLLSAVPEVPSITAPPISHAGERGIAGFSVGTVLSITRDGGEEFYVVLKTGVQRVGRVAADLLRFSDSHGNVHVVAVAPDVIRSAKVADILPLSTFPDEVGTPRDDRDTTLCVTWLPAQSGRPDLAFLTGSGLPLPAAAAPVTLAQADGRGPALDAVYLPAGRSAYAAARSLSGADARTVWRYLVTDTGVRFAIRDDEAARHLGLPAPVPAPWPILAALPQGPELGRQQASIPHDTVAAGRS
;
A
#
# COMPACT_ATOMS: atom_id res chain seq x y z
N MET A 1 25.55 13.07 -29.16
CA MET A 1 24.40 14.00 -29.35
C MET A 1 24.97 15.37 -29.72
N ARG A 2 24.28 16.14 -30.57
CA ARG A 2 24.78 17.44 -31.05
C ARG A 2 24.06 18.59 -30.35
N VAL A 3 24.82 19.50 -29.73
CA VAL A 3 24.33 20.77 -29.15
C VAL A 3 24.99 21.90 -29.91
N GLY A 4 24.21 22.72 -30.62
CA GLY A 4 24.76 23.70 -31.57
C GLY A 4 25.56 23.01 -32.68
N ASP A 5 26.85 23.31 -32.77
CA ASP A 5 27.80 22.71 -33.73
C ASP A 5 28.71 21.62 -33.11
N THR A 6 28.57 21.37 -31.80
CA THR A 6 29.47 20.49 -31.04
C THR A 6 28.80 19.17 -30.69
N TRP A 7 29.55 18.08 -30.84
CA TRP A 7 29.13 16.72 -30.53
C TRP A 7 29.61 16.30 -29.15
N HIS A 8 28.67 15.95 -28.29
CA HIS A 8 28.92 15.48 -26.93
C HIS A 8 28.61 13.98 -26.83
N PRO A 9 29.48 13.17 -26.21
CA PRO A 9 29.07 11.86 -25.71
C PRO A 9 28.04 12.07 -24.60
N VAL A 10 27.11 11.12 -24.44
CA VAL A 10 26.05 11.21 -23.42
C VAL A 10 25.90 9.87 -22.71
N LEU A 11 25.77 9.91 -21.38
CA LEU A 11 25.80 8.73 -20.50
C LEU A 11 24.65 7.72 -20.71
N ASN A 12 23.49 8.18 -21.18
CA ASN A 12 22.29 7.35 -21.34
C ASN A 12 21.27 8.01 -22.28
N LEU A 13 20.30 7.23 -22.75
CA LEU A 13 19.22 7.69 -23.62
C LEU A 13 18.34 8.76 -22.94
N ALA A 14 18.01 8.58 -21.65
CA ALA A 14 17.19 9.54 -20.91
C ALA A 14 17.81 10.95 -20.93
N SER A 15 19.10 11.05 -20.64
CA SER A 15 19.85 12.30 -20.69
C SER A 15 19.88 12.89 -22.11
N ALA A 16 20.11 12.06 -23.12
CA ALA A 16 20.16 12.51 -24.51
C ALA A 16 18.82 13.12 -24.95
N ARG A 17 17.70 12.48 -24.60
CA ARG A 17 16.34 12.97 -24.86
C ARG A 17 16.04 14.28 -24.14
N LEU A 18 16.41 14.38 -22.86
CA LEU A 18 16.23 15.59 -22.05
C LEU A 18 16.99 16.79 -22.60
N ILE A 19 18.25 16.61 -23.03
CA ILE A 19 19.07 17.69 -23.58
C ILE A 19 18.57 18.07 -24.98
N ALA A 20 18.21 17.09 -25.81
CA ALA A 20 17.72 17.29 -27.16
C ALA A 20 16.28 17.85 -27.21
N ALA A 21 15.59 17.90 -26.07
CA ALA A 21 14.19 18.29 -25.96
C ALA A 21 13.26 17.47 -26.89
N SER A 22 13.54 16.17 -27.04
CA SER A 22 12.84 15.27 -27.97
C SER A 22 12.95 13.82 -27.51
N ASP A 23 11.89 13.05 -27.74
CA ASP A 23 11.80 11.61 -27.45
C ASP A 23 12.36 10.73 -28.59
N ALA A 24 12.95 11.34 -29.62
CA ALA A 24 13.48 10.64 -30.77
C ALA A 24 14.55 9.59 -30.40
N ASN A 25 14.51 8.47 -31.11
CA ASN A 25 15.51 7.41 -30.97
C ASN A 25 16.84 7.79 -31.67
N PRO A 26 17.99 7.33 -31.14
CA PRO A 26 19.28 7.62 -31.73
C PRO A 26 19.41 7.02 -33.13
N ARG A 27 19.99 7.79 -34.06
CA ARG A 27 20.27 7.35 -35.42
C ARG A 27 21.65 6.70 -35.48
N ARG A 28 21.74 5.53 -36.13
CA ARG A 28 23.03 4.90 -36.43
C ARG A 28 23.76 5.71 -37.49
N VAL A 29 25.02 6.04 -37.22
CA VAL A 29 25.93 6.74 -38.13
C VAL A 29 27.28 6.03 -38.11
N ARG A 30 28.06 6.13 -39.19
CA ARG A 30 29.42 5.59 -39.24
C ARG A 30 30.33 6.46 -38.38
N GLU A 31 31.31 5.84 -37.70
CA GLU A 31 32.27 6.57 -36.88
C GLU A 31 33.08 7.59 -37.69
N THR A 32 33.35 7.30 -38.97
CA THR A 32 34.06 8.20 -39.90
C THR A 32 33.37 9.56 -40.05
N GLU A 33 32.04 9.61 -39.97
CA GLU A 33 31.25 10.85 -40.01
C GLU A 33 31.46 11.72 -38.77
N LEU A 34 31.87 11.12 -37.64
CA LEU A 34 32.11 11.81 -36.36
C LEU A 34 33.60 12.15 -36.13
N ARG A 35 34.49 11.85 -37.08
CA ARG A 35 35.93 12.13 -36.95
C ARG A 35 36.25 13.60 -37.12
N HIS A 36 35.53 14.29 -38.00
CA HIS A 36 35.78 15.70 -38.35
C HIS A 36 34.86 16.69 -37.62
N THR A 37 34.09 16.22 -36.64
CA THR A 37 33.17 17.07 -35.86
C THR A 37 33.86 17.68 -34.64
N LYS A 38 33.49 18.91 -34.26
CA LYS A 38 33.87 19.48 -32.95
C LYS A 38 33.34 18.58 -31.83
N ARG A 39 34.20 18.23 -30.87
CA ARG A 39 33.84 17.40 -29.72
C ARG A 39 33.82 18.21 -28.44
N GLY A 40 32.81 17.97 -27.62
CA GLY A 40 32.68 18.55 -26.28
C GLY A 40 32.82 17.50 -25.17
N PRO A 41 32.76 17.92 -23.90
CA PRO A 41 32.80 17.01 -22.76
C PRO A 41 31.60 16.06 -22.73
N LEU A 42 31.74 14.98 -21.96
CA LEU A 42 30.66 14.04 -21.68
C LEU A 42 29.54 14.73 -20.91
N LEU A 43 28.29 14.53 -21.33
CA LEU A 43 27.11 15.05 -20.66
C LEU A 43 26.24 13.92 -20.10
N GLY A 44 25.37 14.25 -19.16
CA GLY A 44 24.27 13.40 -18.74
C GLY A 44 24.18 13.19 -17.24
N ILE A 45 23.23 12.36 -16.85
CA ILE A 45 22.92 12.02 -15.46
C ILE A 45 23.50 10.62 -15.18
N PRO A 46 24.57 10.49 -14.37
CA PRO A 46 25.05 9.18 -13.93
C PRO A 46 23.93 8.39 -13.24
N GLY A 47 23.76 7.11 -13.59
CA GLY A 47 22.74 6.24 -13.00
C GLY A 47 21.32 6.41 -13.56
N ALA A 48 21.06 7.38 -14.45
CA ALA A 48 19.79 7.46 -15.16
C ALA A 48 19.61 6.29 -16.15
N PRO A 49 18.35 5.93 -16.49
CA PRO A 49 18.08 4.70 -17.24
C PRO A 49 18.64 4.75 -18.67
N GLN A 50 19.31 3.65 -19.05
CA GLN A 50 19.92 3.48 -20.37
C GLN A 50 18.88 3.36 -21.49
N LEU A 51 17.72 2.78 -21.16
CA LEU A 51 16.59 2.59 -22.05
C LEU A 51 15.32 2.99 -21.30
N ILE A 52 14.33 3.49 -22.04
CA ILE A 52 13.00 3.80 -21.51
C ILE A 52 12.01 2.94 -22.28
N GLY A 53 11.58 1.85 -21.65
CA GLY A 53 10.56 0.96 -22.19
C GLY A 53 9.19 1.62 -22.26
N PRO A 54 8.28 1.14 -23.13
CA PRO A 54 6.89 1.61 -23.15
C PRO A 54 6.23 1.48 -21.78
N SER A 55 5.59 2.54 -21.31
CA SER A 55 4.96 2.53 -19.99
C SER A 55 3.72 1.61 -19.95
N LEU A 56 3.43 1.06 -18.78
CA LEU A 56 2.18 0.37 -18.50
C LEU A 56 0.99 1.33 -18.70
N THR A 57 -0.07 0.81 -19.31
CA THR A 57 -1.36 1.51 -19.41
C THR A 57 -2.06 1.54 -18.05
N ALA A 58 -3.09 2.38 -17.93
CA ALA A 58 -3.91 2.42 -16.71
C ALA A 58 -4.56 1.06 -16.38
N ALA A 59 -4.92 0.26 -17.39
CA ALA A 59 -5.52 -1.06 -17.22
C ALA A 59 -4.51 -2.12 -16.74
N GLU A 60 -3.24 -1.97 -17.12
CA GLU A 60 -2.14 -2.85 -16.69
C GLU A 60 -1.54 -2.44 -15.34
N SER A 61 -1.69 -1.16 -14.96
CA SER A 61 -1.08 -0.59 -13.76
C SER A 61 -1.71 -1.12 -12.48
N ARG A 62 -1.17 -2.22 -11.97
CA ARG A 62 -1.45 -2.74 -10.64
C ARG A 62 -0.18 -2.75 -9.82
N TRP A 63 -0.29 -2.45 -8.54
CA TRP A 63 0.83 -2.37 -7.61
C TRP A 63 0.59 -3.35 -6.48
N THR A 64 1.51 -4.29 -6.29
CA THR A 64 1.36 -5.35 -5.29
C THR A 64 2.64 -5.51 -4.51
N VAL A 65 2.57 -5.61 -3.18
CA VAL A 65 3.70 -6.01 -2.32
C VAL A 65 3.41 -7.42 -1.83
N CYS A 66 4.37 -8.32 -1.93
CA CYS A 66 4.26 -9.70 -1.47
C CYS A 66 5.41 -10.05 -0.53
N ASP A 67 5.06 -10.64 0.60
CA ASP A 67 5.97 -11.34 1.48
C ASP A 67 5.86 -12.84 1.21
N THR A 68 6.91 -13.46 0.69
CA THR A 68 6.99 -14.91 0.48
C THR A 68 7.68 -15.62 1.63
N ASP A 69 7.53 -16.94 1.69
CA ASP A 69 8.20 -17.81 2.69
C ASP A 69 8.04 -17.33 4.13
N ARG A 70 6.84 -16.83 4.45
CA ARG A 70 6.49 -16.26 5.77
C ARG A 70 7.34 -15.04 6.15
N GLY A 71 7.56 -14.15 5.18
CA GLY A 71 8.24 -12.87 5.38
C GLY A 71 9.76 -12.95 5.30
N GLU A 72 10.32 -14.00 4.69
CA GLU A 72 11.76 -14.11 4.43
C GLU A 72 12.22 -13.29 3.23
N ALA A 73 11.32 -12.98 2.29
CA ALA A 73 11.62 -12.13 1.16
C ALA A 73 10.43 -11.25 0.78
N THR A 74 10.71 -9.98 0.46
CA THR A 74 9.75 -8.95 0.10
C THR A 74 9.90 -8.58 -1.37
N THR A 75 8.83 -8.77 -2.14
CA THR A 75 8.81 -8.47 -3.58
C THR A 75 7.75 -7.43 -3.93
N VAL A 76 8.10 -6.42 -4.73
CA VAL A 76 7.12 -5.51 -5.35
C VAL A 76 6.81 -5.97 -6.77
N LEU A 77 5.54 -6.07 -7.11
CA LEU A 77 5.05 -6.40 -8.46
C LEU A 77 4.36 -5.17 -9.05
N VAL A 78 4.79 -4.77 -10.25
CA VAL A 78 4.26 -3.64 -11.02
C VAL A 78 3.76 -4.16 -12.36
N GLY A 79 2.44 -4.23 -12.49
CA GLY A 79 1.78 -4.80 -13.67
C GLY A 79 0.73 -5.86 -13.33
N PRO A 80 0.18 -6.54 -14.35
CA PRO A 80 -0.84 -7.56 -14.14
C PRO A 80 -0.31 -8.72 -13.29
N VAL A 81 -1.14 -9.17 -12.35
CA VAL A 81 -0.87 -10.32 -11.47
C VAL A 81 -1.65 -11.54 -11.94
N ALA A 82 -1.10 -12.74 -11.76
CA ALA A 82 -1.76 -14.00 -12.04
C ALA A 82 -2.32 -14.61 -10.75
N GLU A 83 -3.61 -14.93 -10.71
CA GLU A 83 -4.30 -15.45 -9.52
C GLU A 83 -4.12 -16.97 -9.31
N SER A 84 -3.25 -17.64 -10.07
CA SER A 84 -3.11 -19.10 -9.98
C SER A 84 -2.39 -19.58 -8.72
N SER A 85 -1.55 -18.75 -8.10
CA SER A 85 -0.72 -19.09 -6.93
C SER A 85 -1.22 -18.48 -5.63
N VAL A 86 -2.16 -17.53 -5.70
CA VAL A 86 -2.74 -16.83 -4.56
C VAL A 86 -4.25 -16.66 -4.74
N ARG A 87 -4.97 -16.53 -3.64
CA ARG A 87 -6.41 -16.26 -3.62
C ARG A 87 -6.69 -14.98 -2.85
N ARG A 88 -7.73 -14.26 -3.27
CA ARG A 88 -8.24 -13.10 -2.53
C ARG A 88 -8.81 -13.55 -1.18
N LEU A 89 -8.43 -12.86 -0.13
CA LEU A 89 -9.03 -12.99 1.19
C LEU A 89 -10.46 -12.43 1.15
N ALA A 90 -11.42 -13.16 1.74
CA ALA A 90 -12.80 -12.68 1.86
C ALA A 90 -12.89 -11.52 2.86
N ALA A 91 -13.95 -10.71 2.80
CA ALA A 91 -14.05 -9.47 3.58
C ALA A 91 -14.08 -9.71 5.11
N GLU A 92 -14.71 -10.82 5.52
CA GLU A 92 -14.82 -11.26 6.91
C GLU A 92 -13.53 -11.92 7.44
N GLN A 93 -12.62 -12.30 6.56
CA GLN A 93 -11.37 -12.95 6.94
C GLN A 93 -10.33 -11.91 7.35
N THR A 94 -9.68 -12.15 8.49
CA THR A 94 -8.67 -11.26 9.07
C THR A 94 -7.33 -11.98 9.22
N LEU A 95 -6.25 -11.20 9.27
CA LEU A 95 -4.90 -11.71 9.50
C LEU A 95 -4.26 -10.97 10.67
N LEU A 96 -3.77 -11.72 11.66
CA LEU A 96 -2.96 -11.17 12.74
C LEU A 96 -1.50 -11.15 12.31
N VAL A 97 -0.90 -9.97 12.24
CA VAL A 97 0.48 -9.76 11.76
C VAL A 97 1.31 -8.91 12.71
N THR A 98 2.61 -8.95 12.55
CA THR A 98 3.57 -8.11 13.27
C THR A 98 4.82 -7.85 12.43
N VAL A 99 5.60 -6.84 12.78
CA VAL A 99 6.91 -6.58 12.18
C VAL A 99 7.97 -6.86 13.23
N GLY A 100 9.06 -7.52 12.84
CA GLY A 100 10.19 -7.79 13.73
C GLY A 100 9.81 -8.65 14.95
N SER A 101 10.10 -8.16 16.15
CA SER A 101 10.05 -8.92 17.42
C SER A 101 8.65 -9.10 18.03
N GLY A 102 7.56 -8.85 17.28
CA GLY A 102 6.22 -9.23 17.71
C GLY A 102 5.35 -8.13 18.30
N THR A 103 5.85 -6.90 18.47
CA THR A 103 5.08 -5.77 18.99
C THR A 103 5.37 -4.46 18.25
N PRO A 104 4.34 -3.63 17.98
CA PRO A 104 2.91 -3.92 18.15
C PRO A 104 2.41 -5.01 17.19
N ALA A 105 1.29 -5.64 17.54
CA ALA A 105 0.55 -6.52 16.65
C ALA A 105 -0.52 -5.74 15.89
N PHE A 106 -0.81 -6.17 14.68
CA PHE A 106 -1.78 -5.54 13.79
C PHE A 106 -2.79 -6.57 13.30
N LEU A 107 -4.05 -6.17 13.25
CA LEU A 107 -5.09 -6.89 12.52
C LEU A 107 -5.18 -6.30 11.11
N LEU A 108 -5.00 -7.13 10.08
CA LEU A 108 -5.31 -6.79 8.70
C LEU A 108 -6.73 -7.27 8.39
N PHE A 109 -7.58 -6.38 7.89
CA PHE A 109 -8.97 -6.66 7.55
C PHE A 109 -9.47 -5.63 6.54
N ASP A 110 -10.29 -6.05 5.58
CA ASP A 110 -10.98 -5.16 4.64
C ASP A 110 -10.11 -4.00 4.09
N GLY A 111 -8.92 -4.35 3.56
CA GLY A 111 -7.97 -3.39 2.98
C GLY A 111 -7.34 -2.40 3.96
N ARG A 112 -7.46 -2.62 5.27
CA ARG A 112 -7.01 -1.74 6.36
C ARG A 112 -6.19 -2.50 7.38
N ARG A 113 -5.49 -1.76 8.24
CA ARG A 113 -4.80 -2.29 9.42
C ARG A 113 -5.16 -1.50 10.68
N ALA A 114 -5.29 -2.18 11.80
CA ALA A 114 -5.44 -1.55 13.11
C ALA A 114 -4.48 -2.21 14.10
N VAL A 115 -3.92 -1.42 15.02
CA VAL A 115 -3.16 -1.97 16.16
C VAL A 115 -4.13 -2.73 17.06
N VAL A 116 -3.68 -3.88 17.56
CA VAL A 116 -4.38 -4.68 18.57
C VAL A 116 -3.46 -4.95 19.75
N ASP A 117 -3.98 -4.80 20.97
CA ASP A 117 -3.27 -5.17 22.18
C ASP A 117 -3.57 -6.62 22.53
N LEU A 118 -2.56 -7.49 22.42
CA LEU A 118 -2.68 -8.91 22.74
C LEU A 118 -2.65 -9.19 24.25
N ALA A 119 -2.39 -8.18 25.09
CA ALA A 119 -2.53 -8.30 26.54
C ALA A 119 -3.97 -8.01 27.01
N ASP A 120 -4.79 -7.35 26.19
CA ASP A 120 -6.18 -7.05 26.52
C ASP A 120 -7.09 -8.25 26.21
N SER A 121 -7.58 -8.89 27.27
CA SER A 121 -8.46 -10.05 27.16
C SER A 121 -9.78 -9.75 26.43
N ALA A 122 -10.30 -8.53 26.51
CA ALA A 122 -11.52 -8.15 25.83
C ALA A 122 -11.29 -8.06 24.31
N VAL A 123 -10.15 -7.49 23.90
CA VAL A 123 -9.71 -7.46 22.51
C VAL A 123 -9.50 -8.87 21.96
N LEU A 124 -8.77 -9.73 22.69
CA LEU A 124 -8.54 -11.12 22.28
C LEU A 124 -9.84 -11.88 22.06
N ARG A 125 -10.79 -11.78 22.98
CA ARG A 125 -12.08 -12.48 22.95
C ARG A 125 -12.99 -11.96 21.83
N ALA A 126 -13.11 -10.64 21.70
CA ALA A 126 -13.95 -10.00 20.67
C ALA A 126 -13.44 -10.28 19.25
N LEU A 127 -12.12 -10.35 19.06
CA LEU A 127 -11.48 -10.63 17.77
C LEU A 127 -11.16 -12.12 17.55
N ARG A 128 -11.49 -12.99 18.51
CA ARG A 128 -11.21 -14.45 18.44
C ARG A 128 -9.72 -14.77 18.22
N LEU A 129 -8.84 -14.05 18.91
CA LEU A 129 -7.38 -14.13 18.76
C LEU A 129 -6.71 -15.00 19.84
N GLU A 130 -7.47 -15.71 20.67
CA GLU A 130 -6.90 -16.53 21.74
C GLU A 130 -5.98 -17.63 21.18
N GLY A 131 -4.77 -17.72 21.74
CA GLY A 131 -3.76 -18.71 21.33
C GLY A 131 -3.18 -18.47 19.93
N ARG A 132 -3.44 -17.32 19.29
CA ARG A 132 -2.91 -16.99 17.97
C ARG A 132 -1.57 -16.29 18.08
N THR A 133 -0.62 -16.72 17.26
CA THR A 133 0.68 -16.06 17.08
C THR A 133 0.63 -15.16 15.85
N PRO A 134 0.96 -13.87 15.96
CA PRO A 134 1.06 -12.99 14.80
C PRO A 134 2.06 -13.51 13.77
N ARG A 135 1.66 -13.46 12.49
CA ARG A 135 2.58 -13.72 11.38
C ARG A 135 3.55 -12.54 11.23
N VAL A 136 4.85 -12.82 11.13
CA VAL A 136 5.84 -11.78 10.80
C VAL A 136 5.68 -11.37 9.34
N VAL A 137 5.62 -10.06 9.11
CA VAL A 137 5.57 -9.42 7.78
C VAL A 137 6.63 -8.34 7.68
N SER A 138 6.99 -7.98 6.46
CA SER A 138 7.91 -6.88 6.17
C SER A 138 7.29 -5.53 6.51
N GLN A 139 8.15 -4.56 6.81
CA GLN A 139 7.73 -3.17 7.00
C GLN A 139 7.09 -2.62 5.71
N SER A 140 7.57 -3.02 4.55
CA SER A 140 7.06 -2.60 3.24
C SER A 140 5.62 -3.09 3.01
N LEU A 141 5.32 -4.36 3.34
CA LEU A 141 3.97 -4.90 3.24
C LEU A 141 3.02 -4.19 4.20
N LEU A 142 3.41 -4.03 5.47
CA LEU A 142 2.59 -3.34 6.46
C LEU A 142 2.32 -1.88 6.07
N SER A 143 3.33 -1.17 5.56
CA SER A 143 3.23 0.23 5.14
C SER A 143 2.35 0.43 3.91
N ALA A 144 2.14 -0.62 3.10
CA ALA A 144 1.22 -0.60 1.96
C ALA A 144 -0.26 -0.62 2.38
N VAL A 145 -0.56 -0.88 3.66
CA VAL A 145 -1.93 -0.96 4.19
C VAL A 145 -2.27 0.30 5.00
N PRO A 146 -3.36 1.02 4.66
CA PRO A 146 -3.80 2.19 5.43
C PRO A 146 -4.16 1.82 6.87
N GLU A 147 -3.64 2.61 7.81
CA GLU A 147 -3.88 2.43 9.25
C GLU A 147 -5.16 3.16 9.69
N VAL A 148 -5.98 2.47 10.47
CA VAL A 148 -7.15 3.03 11.18
C VAL A 148 -6.90 3.02 12.70
N PRO A 149 -7.71 3.73 13.50
CA PRO A 149 -7.55 3.73 14.95
C PRO A 149 -7.48 2.31 15.54
N SER A 150 -6.68 2.16 16.60
CA SER A 150 -6.51 0.90 17.31
C SER A 150 -7.85 0.29 17.74
N ILE A 151 -7.94 -1.03 17.69
CA ILE A 151 -9.13 -1.74 18.18
C ILE A 151 -8.99 -1.90 19.69
N THR A 152 -9.68 -1.03 20.43
CA THR A 152 -9.74 -1.01 21.89
C THR A 152 -11.13 -0.52 22.33
N ALA A 153 -11.57 -0.91 23.53
CA ALA A 153 -12.84 -0.40 24.07
C ALA A 153 -12.69 1.10 24.38
N PRO A 154 -13.44 1.99 23.69
CA PRO A 154 -13.34 3.42 23.97
C PRO A 154 -13.93 3.73 25.35
N PRO A 155 -13.39 4.71 26.10
CA PRO A 155 -14.01 5.15 27.34
C PRO A 155 -15.41 5.71 27.07
N ILE A 156 -16.41 5.24 27.80
CA ILE A 156 -17.79 5.72 27.71
C ILE A 156 -18.06 6.66 28.88
N SER A 157 -18.34 7.93 28.58
CA SER A 157 -18.72 8.91 29.61
C SER A 157 -19.99 8.48 30.33
N HIS A 158 -20.01 8.59 31.65
CA HIS A 158 -21.13 8.18 32.52
C HIS A 158 -21.41 6.67 32.56
N ALA A 159 -20.45 5.82 32.19
CA ALA A 159 -20.59 4.36 32.23
C ALA A 159 -21.16 3.87 33.58
N GLY A 160 -22.11 2.95 33.52
CA GLY A 160 -22.81 2.40 34.69
C GLY A 160 -23.95 3.26 35.26
N GLU A 161 -23.97 4.57 35.00
CA GLU A 161 -25.09 5.43 35.40
C GLU A 161 -26.37 5.08 34.64
N ARG A 162 -27.54 5.50 35.17
CA ARG A 162 -28.82 5.36 34.46
C ARG A 162 -28.78 6.17 33.16
N GLY A 163 -29.02 5.46 32.05
CA GLY A 163 -29.19 5.99 30.70
C GLY A 163 -30.64 5.91 30.23
N ILE A 164 -30.82 5.81 28.92
CA ILE A 164 -32.14 5.79 28.28
C ILE A 164 -32.93 4.51 28.62
N ALA A 165 -34.26 4.63 28.65
CA ALA A 165 -35.18 3.49 28.87
C ALA A 165 -34.87 2.63 30.12
N GLY A 166 -34.16 3.19 31.11
CA GLY A 166 -33.79 2.49 32.34
C GLY A 166 -32.51 1.64 32.26
N PHE A 167 -31.90 1.51 31.08
CA PHE A 167 -30.63 0.79 30.91
C PHE A 167 -29.44 1.64 31.37
N SER A 168 -28.41 1.01 31.92
CA SER A 168 -27.18 1.71 32.26
C SER A 168 -26.39 2.12 31.02
N VAL A 169 -25.76 3.29 31.08
CA VAL A 169 -24.82 3.77 30.04
C VAL A 169 -23.69 2.76 29.87
N GLY A 170 -23.37 2.39 28.63
CA GLY A 170 -22.43 1.33 28.26
C GLY A 170 -23.08 -0.03 28.00
N THR A 171 -24.34 -0.24 28.40
CA THR A 171 -25.06 -1.49 28.09
C THR A 171 -25.20 -1.68 26.58
N VAL A 172 -24.94 -2.90 26.11
CA VAL A 172 -25.18 -3.29 24.71
C VAL A 172 -26.56 -3.94 24.59
N LEU A 173 -27.38 -3.34 23.73
CA LEU A 173 -28.72 -3.79 23.36
C LEU A 173 -28.68 -4.47 21.99
N SER A 174 -29.57 -5.44 21.76
CA SER A 174 -29.81 -6.00 20.43
C SER A 174 -31.27 -5.84 20.01
N ILE A 175 -31.48 -5.69 18.71
CA ILE A 175 -32.80 -5.87 18.08
C ILE A 175 -32.70 -6.94 17.01
N THR A 176 -33.76 -7.74 16.85
CA THR A 176 -33.87 -8.71 15.77
C THR A 176 -34.50 -8.06 14.54
N ARG A 177 -33.92 -8.30 13.36
CA ARG A 177 -34.48 -7.98 12.05
C ARG A 177 -34.53 -9.24 11.19
N ASP A 178 -35.31 -9.21 10.10
CA ASP A 178 -35.45 -10.33 9.16
C ASP A 178 -34.12 -10.80 8.53
N GLY A 179 -33.04 -10.02 8.65
CA GLY A 179 -31.69 -10.34 8.17
C GLY A 179 -30.62 -10.53 9.25
N GLY A 180 -30.97 -10.55 10.54
CA GLY A 180 -30.02 -10.76 11.65
C GLY A 180 -30.22 -9.81 12.84
N GLU A 181 -29.24 -9.81 13.74
CA GLU A 181 -29.22 -8.91 14.89
C GLU A 181 -28.53 -7.60 14.56
N GLU A 182 -29.05 -6.51 15.10
CA GLU A 182 -28.40 -5.20 15.09
C GLU A 182 -28.10 -4.77 16.52
N PHE A 183 -26.91 -4.23 16.74
CA PHE A 183 -26.41 -3.89 18.08
C PHE A 183 -26.35 -2.38 18.29
N TYR A 184 -26.66 -1.98 19.51
CA TYR A 184 -26.62 -0.60 19.96
C TYR A 184 -25.95 -0.52 21.32
N VAL A 185 -25.12 0.50 21.56
CA VAL A 185 -24.61 0.83 22.89
C VAL A 185 -25.40 2.00 23.46
N VAL A 186 -25.78 1.88 24.73
CA VAL A 186 -26.51 2.92 25.47
C VAL A 186 -25.55 4.05 25.86
N LEU A 187 -25.93 5.28 25.52
CA LEU A 187 -25.26 6.52 25.90
C LEU A 187 -26.14 7.30 26.87
N LYS A 188 -25.59 8.35 27.50
CA LYS A 188 -26.32 9.15 28.49
C LYS A 188 -27.65 9.69 27.99
N THR A 189 -27.70 10.15 26.74
CA THR A 189 -28.86 10.82 26.14
C THR A 189 -29.38 10.12 24.88
N GLY A 190 -28.94 8.89 24.60
CA GLY A 190 -29.26 8.22 23.35
C GLY A 190 -28.64 6.83 23.21
N VAL A 191 -28.56 6.36 21.98
CA VAL A 191 -27.90 5.11 21.58
C VAL A 191 -27.00 5.35 20.38
N GLN A 192 -25.97 4.54 20.25
CA GLN A 192 -25.15 4.50 19.04
C GLN A 192 -25.17 3.10 18.45
N ARG A 193 -25.42 2.99 17.14
CA ARG A 193 -25.34 1.72 16.41
C ARG A 193 -23.89 1.25 16.36
N VAL A 194 -23.66 -0.03 16.61
CA VAL A 194 -22.31 -0.64 16.60
C VAL A 194 -22.32 -1.95 15.82
N GLY A 195 -21.16 -2.32 15.26
CA GLY A 195 -20.94 -3.64 14.65
C GLY A 195 -20.83 -4.74 15.71
N ARG A 196 -20.88 -6.01 15.28
CA ARG A 196 -20.87 -7.17 16.19
C ARG A 196 -19.58 -7.25 17.00
N VAL A 197 -18.43 -7.00 16.36
CA VAL A 197 -17.13 -6.99 17.06
C VAL A 197 -17.06 -5.90 18.12
N ALA A 198 -17.56 -4.69 17.81
CA ALA A 198 -17.61 -3.60 18.77
C ALA A 198 -18.57 -3.91 19.93
N ALA A 199 -19.72 -4.53 19.66
CA ALA A 199 -20.66 -5.01 20.67
C ALA A 199 -20.01 -6.05 21.60
N ASP A 200 -19.32 -7.04 21.05
CA ASP A 200 -18.60 -8.06 21.82
C ASP A 200 -17.46 -7.44 22.65
N LEU A 201 -16.67 -6.54 22.05
CA LEU A 201 -15.58 -5.84 22.74
C LEU A 201 -16.08 -5.05 23.96
N LEU A 202 -17.15 -4.28 23.79
CA LEU A 202 -17.76 -3.51 24.88
C LEU A 202 -18.24 -4.44 26.00
N ARG A 203 -18.89 -5.55 25.66
CA ARG A 203 -19.38 -6.53 26.64
C ARG A 203 -18.28 -7.27 27.37
N PHE A 204 -17.19 -7.62 26.69
CA PHE A 204 -16.02 -8.24 27.33
C PHE A 204 -15.25 -7.25 28.19
N SER A 205 -15.30 -5.96 27.87
CA SER A 205 -14.71 -4.89 28.68
C SER A 205 -15.52 -4.64 29.96
N ASP A 206 -16.82 -4.45 29.85
CA ASP A 206 -17.76 -4.37 30.99
C ASP A 206 -19.16 -4.82 30.54
N SER A 207 -19.67 -5.89 31.15
CA SER A 207 -21.01 -6.41 30.84
C SER A 207 -22.14 -5.61 31.51
N HIS A 208 -21.79 -4.71 32.44
CA HIS A 208 -22.71 -4.02 33.34
C HIS A 208 -23.67 -4.98 34.07
N GLY A 209 -23.16 -6.17 34.42
CA GLY A 209 -23.93 -7.22 35.11
C GLY A 209 -24.87 -8.04 34.22
N ASN A 210 -24.90 -7.78 32.91
CA ASN A 210 -25.76 -8.50 31.98
C ASN A 210 -25.09 -9.77 31.46
N VAL A 211 -25.68 -10.94 31.73
CA VAL A 211 -25.18 -12.23 31.25
C VAL A 211 -25.32 -12.35 29.72
N HIS A 212 -26.47 -11.95 29.18
CA HIS A 212 -26.79 -11.99 27.75
C HIS A 212 -26.83 -10.60 27.14
N VAL A 213 -26.83 -10.52 25.81
CA VAL A 213 -27.16 -9.26 25.12
C VAL A 213 -28.62 -8.94 25.42
N VAL A 214 -28.90 -7.71 25.81
CA VAL A 214 -30.26 -7.32 26.21
C VAL A 214 -31.06 -7.10 24.93
N ALA A 215 -31.89 -8.08 24.58
CA ALA A 215 -32.82 -7.94 23.46
C ALA A 215 -33.93 -6.96 23.81
N VAL A 216 -34.16 -5.96 22.96
CA VAL A 216 -35.21 -4.95 23.14
C VAL A 216 -36.12 -4.89 21.91
N ALA A 217 -37.33 -4.40 22.12
CA ALA A 217 -38.24 -4.14 21.01
C ALA A 217 -37.78 -2.90 20.20
N PRO A 218 -38.00 -2.86 18.87
CA PRO A 218 -37.51 -1.77 18.02
C PRO A 218 -38.01 -0.36 18.42
N ASP A 219 -39.16 -0.25 19.09
CA ASP A 219 -39.72 0.99 19.59
C ASP A 219 -38.89 1.63 20.73
N VAL A 220 -38.18 0.81 21.51
CA VAL A 220 -37.19 1.28 22.50
C VAL A 220 -36.08 2.06 21.80
N ILE A 221 -35.55 1.55 20.69
CA ILE A 221 -34.51 2.24 19.91
C ILE A 221 -35.10 3.45 19.17
N ARG A 222 -36.30 3.33 18.58
CA ARG A 222 -36.96 4.43 17.85
C ARG A 222 -37.20 5.66 18.73
N SER A 223 -37.47 5.45 20.02
CA SER A 223 -37.71 6.54 20.97
C SER A 223 -36.42 7.21 21.48
N ALA A 224 -35.25 6.62 21.20
CA ALA A 224 -33.96 7.13 21.61
C ALA A 224 -33.31 8.02 20.55
N LYS A 225 -32.54 9.02 20.98
CA LYS A 225 -31.69 9.80 20.07
C LYS A 225 -30.55 8.91 19.56
N VAL A 226 -30.41 8.79 18.24
CA VAL A 226 -29.24 8.13 17.64
C VAL A 226 -28.06 9.11 17.62
N ALA A 227 -26.90 8.66 18.10
CA ALA A 227 -25.66 9.42 18.11
C ALA A 227 -24.53 8.62 17.44
N ASP A 228 -23.48 9.32 17.06
CA ASP A 228 -22.22 8.76 16.54
C ASP A 228 -21.06 9.50 17.21
N ILE A 229 -20.72 9.10 18.44
CA ILE A 229 -19.71 9.76 19.28
C ILE A 229 -18.54 8.85 19.66
N LEU A 230 -18.78 7.55 19.74
CA LEU A 230 -17.74 6.55 20.00
C LEU A 230 -17.05 6.20 18.68
N PRO A 231 -15.70 6.15 18.63
CA PRO A 231 -14.96 5.89 17.40
C PRO A 231 -14.92 4.38 17.06
N LEU A 232 -16.10 3.78 16.84
CA LEU A 232 -16.28 2.33 16.64
C LEU A 232 -16.55 1.95 15.19
N SER A 233 -16.82 2.93 14.31
CA SER A 233 -17.18 2.70 12.90
C SER A 233 -16.05 2.16 12.03
N THR A 234 -14.80 2.18 12.53
CA THR A 234 -13.63 1.64 11.84
C THR A 234 -13.34 0.18 12.20
N PHE A 235 -14.05 -0.40 13.16
CA PHE A 235 -13.85 -1.80 13.56
C PHE A 235 -14.45 -2.73 12.48
N PRO A 236 -13.91 -3.94 12.31
CA PRO A 236 -14.55 -4.93 11.45
C PRO A 236 -15.96 -5.23 11.98
N ASP A 237 -16.96 -5.33 11.09
CA ASP A 237 -18.32 -5.67 11.52
C ASP A 237 -18.40 -7.10 12.05
N GLU A 238 -17.69 -8.02 11.40
CA GLU A 238 -17.56 -9.42 11.80
C GLU A 238 -16.10 -9.87 11.67
N VAL A 239 -15.72 -10.84 12.51
CA VAL A 239 -14.45 -11.57 12.36
C VAL A 239 -14.79 -13.03 12.07
N GLY A 240 -14.50 -13.44 10.84
CA GLY A 240 -14.58 -14.82 10.41
C GLY A 240 -13.58 -15.70 11.12
N THR A 241 -13.66 -17.02 10.91
CA THR A 241 -12.67 -17.94 11.48
C THR A 241 -11.27 -17.64 10.90
N PRO A 242 -10.27 -17.35 11.74
CA PRO A 242 -8.90 -17.14 11.26
C PRO A 242 -8.41 -18.35 10.46
N ARG A 243 -7.82 -18.09 9.30
CA ARG A 243 -7.45 -19.12 8.33
C ARG A 243 -6.28 -19.99 8.81
N ASP A 244 -6.23 -21.23 8.33
CA ASP A 244 -5.14 -22.18 8.53
C ASP A 244 -3.83 -21.68 7.89
N ASP A 245 -2.72 -21.73 8.63
CA ASP A 245 -1.41 -21.09 8.37
C ASP A 245 -0.55 -21.80 7.29
N ARG A 246 -1.20 -22.44 6.31
CA ARG A 246 -0.49 -23.17 5.25
C ARG A 246 0.05 -22.25 4.15
N ASP A 247 -0.52 -21.06 4.02
CA ASP A 247 -0.12 -20.08 3.01
C ASP A 247 1.18 -19.39 3.42
N THR A 248 2.26 -19.65 2.69
CA THR A 248 3.58 -19.03 2.94
C THR A 248 3.66 -17.62 2.37
N THR A 249 2.78 -17.24 1.45
CA THR A 249 2.78 -15.93 0.80
C THR A 249 1.60 -15.09 1.26
N LEU A 250 1.87 -13.83 1.58
CA LEU A 250 0.87 -12.78 1.81
C LEU A 250 1.19 -11.62 0.89
N CYS A 251 0.20 -11.16 0.12
CA CYS A 251 0.33 -9.99 -0.70
C CYS A 251 -0.75 -8.94 -0.38
N VAL A 252 -0.38 -7.68 -0.56
CA VAL A 252 -1.29 -6.54 -0.57
C VAL A 252 -1.30 -6.00 -1.99
N THR A 253 -2.46 -6.05 -2.65
CA THR A 253 -2.63 -5.50 -4.00
C THR A 253 -3.47 -4.24 -3.95
N TRP A 254 -2.97 -3.20 -4.61
CA TRP A 254 -3.64 -1.92 -4.79
C TRP A 254 -4.38 -1.94 -6.11
N LEU A 255 -5.70 -1.81 -6.04
CA LEU A 255 -6.58 -1.75 -7.18
C LEU A 255 -6.93 -0.27 -7.47
N PRO A 256 -6.74 0.20 -8.71
CA PRO A 256 -7.12 1.56 -9.06
C PRO A 256 -8.63 1.77 -8.84
N ALA A 257 -9.01 2.68 -7.94
CA ALA A 257 -10.38 3.16 -7.82
C ALA A 257 -10.62 4.30 -8.81
N GLN A 258 -11.82 4.35 -9.42
CA GLN A 258 -12.18 5.45 -10.33
C GLN A 258 -12.33 6.80 -9.59
N SER A 259 -12.68 6.76 -8.31
CA SER A 259 -12.78 7.93 -7.43
C SER A 259 -12.74 7.50 -5.96
N GLY A 260 -12.20 8.35 -5.08
CA GLY A 260 -12.20 8.12 -3.63
C GLY A 260 -10.97 7.34 -3.13
N ARG A 261 -11.15 6.62 -2.02
CA ARG A 261 -10.09 5.77 -1.46
C ARG A 261 -9.83 4.60 -2.41
N PRO A 262 -8.57 4.24 -2.64
CA PRO A 262 -8.27 3.07 -3.46
C PRO A 262 -8.76 1.80 -2.77
N ASP A 263 -9.20 0.83 -3.56
CA ASP A 263 -9.51 -0.50 -3.06
C ASP A 263 -8.20 -1.27 -2.85
N LEU A 264 -8.05 -1.89 -1.68
CA LEU A 264 -6.96 -2.80 -1.39
C LEU A 264 -7.51 -4.21 -1.22
N ALA A 265 -6.74 -5.21 -1.62
CA ALA A 265 -7.04 -6.60 -1.31
C ALA A 265 -5.84 -7.31 -0.72
N PHE A 266 -6.13 -8.22 0.21
CA PHE A 266 -5.17 -9.19 0.68
C PHE A 266 -5.25 -10.44 -0.18
N LEU A 267 -4.11 -10.95 -0.61
CA LEU A 267 -3.99 -12.21 -1.33
C LEU A 267 -3.13 -13.16 -0.49
N THR A 268 -3.53 -14.43 -0.37
CA THR A 268 -2.75 -15.44 0.34
C THR A 268 -2.52 -16.66 -0.53
N GLY A 269 -1.39 -17.34 -0.38
CA GLY A 269 -1.08 -18.52 -1.18
C GLY A 269 0.31 -19.09 -0.91
N SER A 270 0.88 -19.79 -1.89
CA SER A 270 2.17 -20.48 -1.76
C SER A 270 3.23 -20.02 -2.76
N GLY A 271 3.02 -18.89 -3.44
CA GLY A 271 4.01 -18.26 -4.31
C GLY A 271 3.57 -16.90 -4.80
N LEU A 272 4.45 -16.23 -5.55
CA LEU A 272 4.15 -14.92 -6.14
C LEU A 272 3.03 -15.03 -7.20
N PRO A 273 2.11 -14.05 -7.27
CA PRO A 273 1.04 -14.00 -8.27
C PRO A 273 1.55 -13.52 -9.62
N LEU A 274 2.40 -14.33 -10.25
CA LEU A 274 3.08 -14.04 -11.50
C LEU A 274 2.70 -15.04 -12.60
N PRO A 275 2.74 -14.64 -13.90
CA PRO A 275 2.65 -15.58 -15.00
C PRO A 275 3.73 -16.68 -14.90
N ALA A 276 3.44 -17.90 -15.37
CA ALA A 276 4.29 -19.08 -15.17
C ALA A 276 5.75 -18.96 -15.66
N ALA A 277 6.05 -18.03 -16.58
CA ALA A 277 7.39 -17.77 -17.11
C ALA A 277 8.00 -16.44 -16.62
N ALA A 278 7.34 -15.73 -15.71
CA ALA A 278 7.81 -14.48 -15.17
C ALA A 278 8.70 -14.71 -13.95
N ALA A 279 9.84 -14.03 -13.92
CA ALA A 279 10.77 -14.04 -12.78
C ALA A 279 11.02 -12.59 -12.32
N PRO A 280 10.93 -12.29 -11.01
CA PRO A 280 11.37 -11.02 -10.46
C PRO A 280 12.87 -10.79 -10.66
N VAL A 281 13.26 -9.53 -10.71
CA VAL A 281 14.66 -9.08 -10.62
C VAL A 281 15.03 -9.00 -9.14
N THR A 282 16.04 -9.76 -8.72
CA THR A 282 16.65 -9.60 -7.39
C THR A 282 17.38 -8.27 -7.31
N LEU A 283 17.09 -7.49 -6.28
CA LEU A 283 17.70 -6.19 -6.06
C LEU A 283 19.08 -6.33 -5.39
N ALA A 284 20.00 -5.43 -5.71
CA ALA A 284 21.34 -5.42 -5.12
C ALA A 284 21.34 -5.15 -3.60
N GLN A 285 20.27 -4.50 -3.10
CA GLN A 285 20.08 -4.17 -1.69
C GLN A 285 19.30 -5.25 -0.92
N ALA A 286 19.02 -6.41 -1.53
CA ALA A 286 18.26 -7.49 -0.89
C ALA A 286 18.91 -7.90 0.43
N ASP A 287 18.10 -7.99 1.49
CA ASP A 287 18.53 -8.28 2.86
C ASP A 287 17.62 -9.31 3.56
N GLY A 288 16.74 -9.96 2.81
CA GLY A 288 15.80 -10.97 3.25
C GLY A 288 14.75 -10.39 4.20
N ARG A 289 14.90 -10.67 5.49
CA ARG A 289 14.02 -10.15 6.55
C ARG A 289 14.27 -8.69 6.91
N GLY A 290 15.28 -8.06 6.32
CA GLY A 290 15.61 -6.68 6.60
C GLY A 290 14.59 -5.70 6.01
N PRO A 291 14.82 -4.39 6.21
CA PRO A 291 13.90 -3.36 5.74
C PRO A 291 13.95 -3.13 4.23
N ALA A 292 14.97 -3.61 3.52
CA ALA A 292 15.08 -3.41 2.09
C ALA A 292 14.14 -4.32 1.30
N LEU A 293 13.83 -3.95 0.05
CA LEU A 293 13.16 -4.85 -0.87
C LEU A 293 14.17 -5.86 -1.43
N ASP A 294 13.75 -7.11 -1.55
CA ASP A 294 14.58 -8.18 -2.10
C ASP A 294 14.45 -8.29 -3.61
N ALA A 295 13.26 -8.06 -4.13
CA ALA A 295 13.00 -8.21 -5.55
C ALA A 295 11.92 -7.27 -6.07
N VAL A 296 11.97 -7.01 -7.37
CA VAL A 296 10.92 -6.30 -8.11
C VAL A 296 10.58 -7.05 -9.37
N TYR A 297 9.30 -7.18 -9.65
CA TYR A 297 8.82 -7.61 -10.95
C TYR A 297 8.13 -6.44 -11.66
N LEU A 298 8.62 -6.12 -12.84
CA LEU A 298 7.91 -5.34 -13.84
C LEU A 298 8.23 -6.00 -15.19
N PRO A 299 7.25 -6.23 -16.09
CA PRO A 299 7.51 -6.98 -17.33
C PRO A 299 8.73 -6.45 -18.10
N ALA A 300 9.64 -7.35 -18.48
CA ALA A 300 10.91 -6.98 -19.09
C ALA A 300 10.73 -6.06 -20.31
N GLY A 301 11.54 -5.00 -20.39
CA GLY A 301 11.47 -3.98 -21.44
C GLY A 301 10.30 -3.01 -21.34
N ARG A 302 9.44 -3.11 -20.31
CA ARG A 302 8.39 -2.11 -20.01
C ARG A 302 8.88 -1.12 -18.95
N SER A 303 8.10 -0.08 -18.72
CA SER A 303 8.27 0.84 -17.60
C SER A 303 6.92 1.14 -16.94
N ALA A 304 6.91 1.82 -15.81
CA ALA A 304 5.70 2.44 -15.27
C ALA A 304 5.94 3.93 -15.06
N TYR A 305 5.10 4.78 -15.63
CA TYR A 305 5.12 6.21 -15.33
C TYR A 305 3.97 6.54 -14.38
N ALA A 306 4.31 6.79 -13.13
CA ALA A 306 3.36 6.80 -12.03
C ALA A 306 3.25 8.16 -11.34
N ALA A 307 2.03 8.55 -10.97
CA ALA A 307 1.72 9.66 -10.09
C ALA A 307 1.51 9.13 -8.66
N ALA A 308 2.32 9.59 -7.71
CA ALA A 308 2.22 9.17 -6.33
C ALA A 308 0.89 9.61 -5.70
N ARG A 309 0.22 8.67 -5.02
CA ARG A 309 -1.03 8.87 -4.28
C ARG A 309 -0.89 8.42 -2.83
N SER A 310 -1.52 9.18 -1.93
CA SER A 310 -1.69 8.76 -0.53
C SER A 310 -2.68 7.60 -0.43
N LEU A 311 -2.43 6.68 0.50
CA LEU A 311 -3.38 5.61 0.83
C LEU A 311 -4.68 6.15 1.43
N SER A 312 -4.65 7.32 2.08
CA SER A 312 -5.84 7.94 2.68
C SER A 312 -6.80 8.56 1.65
N GLY A 313 -6.39 8.65 0.38
CA GLY A 313 -7.14 9.34 -0.68
C GLY A 313 -7.08 10.87 -0.59
N ALA A 314 -6.35 11.44 0.37
CA ALA A 314 -6.16 12.88 0.46
C ALA A 314 -5.31 13.37 -0.74
N ASP A 315 -5.85 14.34 -1.48
CA ASP A 315 -5.13 14.95 -2.59
C ASP A 315 -3.96 15.78 -2.06
N ALA A 316 -2.75 15.41 -2.49
CA ALA A 316 -1.57 16.21 -2.22
C ALA A 316 -1.60 17.47 -3.09
N ARG A 317 -1.19 18.61 -2.51
CA ARG A 317 -1.02 19.88 -3.26
C ARG A 317 0.00 19.76 -4.39
N THR A 318 0.93 18.82 -4.28
CA THR A 318 1.94 18.50 -5.29
C THR A 318 1.90 17.00 -5.57
N VAL A 319 1.68 16.62 -6.82
CA VAL A 319 1.71 15.23 -7.26
C VAL A 319 3.09 14.91 -7.81
N TRP A 320 3.89 14.22 -7.02
CA TRP A 320 5.19 13.72 -7.46
C TRP A 320 5.01 12.61 -8.49
N ARG A 321 5.83 12.64 -9.55
CA ARG A 321 5.76 11.67 -10.66
C ARG A 321 7.06 10.92 -10.79
N TYR A 322 6.97 9.63 -11.03
CA TYR A 322 8.11 8.73 -11.04
C TYR A 322 8.06 7.84 -12.29
N LEU A 323 9.21 7.69 -12.95
CA LEU A 323 9.45 6.60 -13.89
C LEU A 323 10.02 5.42 -13.10
N VAL A 324 9.44 4.23 -13.26
CA VAL A 324 9.97 2.97 -12.72
C VAL A 324 10.38 2.08 -13.88
N THR A 325 11.61 1.57 -13.84
CA THR A 325 12.14 0.65 -14.86
C THR A 325 11.85 -0.81 -14.51
N ASP A 326 12.04 -1.70 -15.49
CA ASP A 326 11.95 -3.16 -15.32
C ASP A 326 12.96 -3.74 -14.32
N THR A 327 14.01 -2.99 -13.98
CA THR A 327 14.96 -3.29 -12.89
C THR A 327 14.49 -2.82 -11.51
N GLY A 328 13.32 -2.18 -11.41
CA GLY A 328 12.72 -1.77 -10.15
C GLY A 328 13.25 -0.47 -9.55
N VAL A 329 14.04 0.32 -10.28
CA VAL A 329 14.52 1.63 -9.82
C VAL A 329 13.48 2.71 -10.16
N ARG A 330 13.14 3.55 -9.18
CA ARG A 330 12.30 4.73 -9.39
C ARG A 330 13.13 5.98 -9.62
N PHE A 331 12.72 6.81 -10.58
CA PHE A 331 13.35 8.08 -10.91
C PHE A 331 12.32 9.20 -10.86
N ALA A 332 12.57 10.23 -10.06
CA ALA A 332 11.69 11.39 -10.00
C ALA A 332 11.73 12.13 -11.35
N ILE A 333 10.57 12.52 -11.88
CA ILE A 333 10.48 13.34 -13.09
C ILE A 333 10.29 14.79 -12.66
N ARG A 334 11.19 15.67 -13.10
CA ARG A 334 11.22 17.07 -12.67
C ARG A 334 9.90 17.81 -12.91
N ASP A 335 9.37 17.71 -14.13
CA ASP A 335 8.22 18.46 -14.60
C ASP A 335 7.57 17.82 -15.86
N ASP A 336 6.51 18.44 -16.36
CA ASP A 336 5.78 17.99 -17.57
C ASP A 336 6.63 18.09 -18.85
N GLU A 337 7.59 19.01 -18.91
CA GLU A 337 8.48 19.16 -20.05
C GLU A 337 9.48 17.99 -20.12
N ALA A 338 10.07 17.63 -18.98
CA ALA A 338 10.91 16.44 -18.85
C ALA A 338 10.12 15.17 -19.23
N ALA A 339 8.88 15.02 -18.75
CA ALA A 339 8.03 13.89 -19.12
C ALA A 339 7.81 13.80 -20.64
N ARG A 340 7.48 14.92 -21.29
CA ARG A 340 7.30 15.00 -22.76
C ARG A 340 8.58 14.65 -23.51
N HIS A 341 9.73 15.19 -23.11
CA HIS A 341 11.01 14.91 -23.76
C HIS A 341 11.42 13.44 -23.61
N LEU A 342 11.06 12.80 -22.50
CA LEU A 342 11.33 11.38 -22.27
C LEU A 342 10.37 10.46 -23.06
N GLY A 343 9.28 10.99 -23.63
CA GLY A 343 8.25 10.23 -24.34
C GLY A 343 7.28 9.51 -23.41
N LEU A 344 7.06 10.03 -22.20
CA LEU A 344 6.19 9.39 -21.21
C LEU A 344 4.71 9.77 -21.45
N PRO A 345 3.78 8.82 -21.31
CA PRO A 345 2.34 9.08 -21.47
C PRO A 345 1.77 9.84 -20.27
N ALA A 346 0.44 9.91 -20.14
CA ALA A 346 -0.17 10.38 -18.91
C ALA A 346 0.22 9.47 -17.72
N PRO A 347 0.58 10.03 -16.55
CA PRO A 347 0.98 9.23 -15.41
C PRO A 347 -0.22 8.49 -14.82
N VAL A 348 -0.02 7.22 -14.46
CA VAL A 348 -1.03 6.39 -13.81
C VAL A 348 -0.91 6.48 -12.28
N PRO A 349 -2.01 6.47 -11.52
CA PRO A 349 -1.95 6.47 -10.06
C PRO A 349 -1.16 5.29 -9.50
N ALA A 350 -0.33 5.54 -8.47
CA ALA A 350 0.36 4.51 -7.72
C ALA A 350 0.46 4.86 -6.23
N PRO A 351 0.38 3.87 -5.32
CA PRO A 351 0.46 4.11 -3.89
C PRO A 351 1.88 4.53 -3.49
N TRP A 352 1.98 5.67 -2.80
CA TRP A 352 3.26 6.21 -2.35
C TRP A 352 4.08 5.24 -1.51
N PRO A 353 3.52 4.48 -0.54
CA PRO A 353 4.33 3.56 0.25
C PRO A 353 5.05 2.49 -0.58
N ILE A 354 4.42 2.00 -1.66
CA ILE A 354 5.05 1.02 -2.56
C ILE A 354 6.13 1.70 -3.41
N LEU A 355 5.85 2.89 -3.94
CA LEU A 355 6.87 3.67 -4.67
C LEU A 355 8.08 3.98 -3.76
N ALA A 356 7.84 4.44 -2.53
CA ALA A 356 8.87 4.84 -1.59
C ALA A 356 9.84 3.69 -1.26
N ALA A 357 9.35 2.45 -1.23
CA ALA A 357 10.15 1.25 -0.96
C ALA A 357 11.10 0.88 -2.12
N LEU A 358 10.81 1.31 -3.36
CA LEU A 358 11.69 1.04 -4.50
C LEU A 358 13.03 1.78 -4.39
N PRO A 359 14.14 1.16 -4.86
CA PRO A 359 15.42 1.84 -5.02
C PRO A 359 15.27 3.18 -5.74
N GLN A 360 15.90 4.23 -5.20
CA GLN A 360 15.81 5.58 -5.74
C GLN A 360 17.01 5.89 -6.65
N GLY A 361 16.72 6.23 -7.90
CA GLY A 361 17.66 6.81 -8.84
C GLY A 361 17.68 8.35 -8.80
N PRO A 362 18.55 8.98 -9.61
CA PRO A 362 18.60 10.43 -9.75
C PRO A 362 17.29 11.02 -10.32
N GLU A 363 17.04 12.29 -10.02
CA GLU A 363 15.96 13.06 -10.68
C GLU A 363 16.27 13.25 -12.17
N LEU A 364 15.25 13.04 -13.02
CA LEU A 364 15.33 13.22 -14.46
C LEU A 364 14.83 14.62 -14.83
N GLY A 365 15.75 15.47 -15.25
CA GLY A 365 15.50 16.82 -15.72
C GLY A 365 16.59 17.31 -16.66
N ARG A 366 16.26 18.31 -17.49
CA ARG A 366 17.19 18.85 -18.49
C ARG A 366 18.43 19.50 -17.87
N GLN A 367 18.27 20.18 -16.74
CA GLN A 367 19.38 20.82 -16.05
C GLN A 367 20.40 19.78 -15.58
N GLN A 368 19.94 18.71 -14.94
CA GLN A 368 20.80 17.60 -14.49
C GLN A 368 21.48 16.90 -15.67
N ALA A 369 20.75 16.70 -16.78
CA ALA A 369 21.31 16.07 -17.97
C ALA A 369 22.37 16.92 -18.67
N SER A 370 22.32 18.25 -18.54
CA SER A 370 23.25 19.16 -19.21
C SER A 370 24.57 19.36 -18.45
N ILE A 371 24.77 18.67 -17.33
CA ILE A 371 26.01 18.76 -16.53
C ILE A 371 27.16 18.05 -17.28
N PRO A 372 28.30 18.74 -17.50
CA PRO A 372 29.48 18.13 -18.06
C PRO A 372 30.27 17.31 -17.03
N HIS A 373 30.88 16.22 -17.50
CA HIS A 373 31.71 15.31 -16.72
C HIS A 373 33.03 15.06 -17.45
N ASP A 374 34.14 15.10 -16.71
CA ASP A 374 35.43 14.60 -17.21
C ASP A 374 35.57 13.10 -16.92
N THR A 375 35.01 12.63 -15.80
CA THR A 375 34.91 11.22 -15.41
C THR A 375 33.59 10.96 -14.68
N VAL A 376 33.14 9.70 -14.66
CA VAL A 376 31.99 9.28 -13.84
C VAL A 376 32.52 8.72 -12.53
N ALA A 377 32.24 9.38 -11.41
CA ALA A 377 32.65 8.89 -10.10
C ALA A 377 32.00 7.53 -9.81
N ALA A 378 32.79 6.55 -9.38
CA ALA A 378 32.25 5.35 -8.75
C ALA A 378 31.64 5.76 -7.40
N GLY A 379 30.36 5.43 -7.20
CA GLY A 379 29.72 5.62 -5.90
C GLY A 379 30.45 4.82 -4.81
N ARG A 380 30.47 5.33 -3.58
CA ARG A 380 30.86 4.52 -2.42
C ARG A 380 29.76 3.47 -2.22
N SER A 381 30.12 2.20 -2.41
CA SER A 381 29.28 1.02 -2.14
C SER A 381 28.99 0.88 -0.66
#